data_AF-A0A3P8IS49-F1
#
_entry.id   AF-A0A3P8IS49-F1
#
_cell.length_a   1.000
_cell.length_b   1.000
_cell.length_c   1.000
_cell.angle_alpha   90.00
_cell.angle_beta   90.00
_cell.angle_gamma   90.00
#
_symmetry.space_group_name_H-M   'P 1'
#
loop_
_entity.id
_entity.type
_entity.pdbx_description
1 polymer ?
#
loop_
_entity_poly.entity_id
_entity_poly.type
_entity_poly.pdbx_seq_one_letter_code
_entity_poly.pdbx_strand_id
1 'polypeptide(L)' 'MSSQREIRLNAFDMNCVGHQSPGLWTHPRDRSWQYKDLDYWVDLARLLERGKFDGLFIADVLVSTTC' A
#
# COMPACT_ATOMS: atom_id res chain seq x y z
N MET A 1 19.24 -24.42 20.67
CA MET A 1 18.23 -24.42 19.60
C MET A 1 18.08 -22.99 19.12
N SER A 2 18.43 -22.69 17.87
CA SER A 2 18.10 -21.39 17.27
C SER A 2 16.58 -21.33 17.12
N SER A 3 15.90 -20.46 17.85
CA SER A 3 14.47 -20.23 17.61
C SER A 3 14.29 -19.76 16.18
N GLN A 4 13.37 -20.38 15.43
CA GLN A 4 13.00 -19.81 14.13
C GLN A 4 12.42 -18.42 14.36
N ARG A 5 12.97 -17.43 13.65
CA ARG A 5 12.49 -16.05 13.69
C ARG A 5 11.35 -15.91 12.68
N GLU A 6 10.23 -15.37 13.12
CA GLU A 6 9.11 -15.04 12.23
C GLU A 6 9.54 -13.93 11.26
N ILE A 7 9.21 -14.11 9.97
CA ILE A 7 9.36 -13.06 8.97
C ILE A 7 8.22 -12.06 9.16
N ARG A 8 8.56 -10.78 9.26
CA ARG A 8 7.59 -9.69 9.35
C ARG A 8 7.21 -9.22 7.95
N LEU A 9 5.92 -9.08 7.69
CA LEU A 9 5.37 -8.67 6.40
C LEU A 9 4.70 -7.31 6.53
N ASN A 10 5.23 -6.32 5.81
CA ASN A 10 4.61 -5.00 5.69
C ASN A 10 4.12 -4.78 4.26
N ALA A 11 2.91 -4.24 4.14
CA ALA A 11 2.43 -3.74 2.85
C ALA A 11 3.07 -2.39 2.59
N PHE A 12 3.54 -2.16 1.38
CA PHE A 12 4.24 -0.93 1.00
C PHE A 12 3.39 -0.12 0.04
N ASP A 13 2.91 1.03 0.49
CA ASP A 13 2.01 1.90 -0.27
C ASP A 13 2.40 3.37 -0.12
N MET A 14 1.78 4.26 -0.89
CA MET A 14 2.02 5.69 -0.88
C MET A 14 0.71 6.43 -1.16
N ASN A 15 0.54 7.61 -0.58
CA ASN A 15 -0.65 8.44 -0.78
C ASN A 15 -0.66 9.14 -2.16
N CYS A 16 -0.56 8.36 -3.25
CA CYS A 16 -0.59 8.84 -4.62
C CYS A 16 -1.01 7.74 -5.62
N VAL A 17 -1.20 8.11 -6.90
CA VAL A 17 -1.73 7.20 -7.94
C VAL A 17 -0.70 6.16 -8.41
N GLY A 18 0.58 6.52 -8.47
CA GLY A 18 1.65 5.68 -9.00
C GLY A 18 2.82 5.60 -8.04
N HIS A 19 2.92 4.49 -7.30
CA HIS A 19 3.98 4.28 -6.32
C HIS A 19 5.25 3.64 -6.92
N GLN A 20 5.24 2.34 -7.18
CA GLN A 20 6.41 1.58 -7.67
C GLN A 20 6.25 1.06 -9.11
N SER A 21 5.06 1.14 -9.68
CA SER A 21 4.72 0.54 -10.99
C SER A 21 4.10 1.58 -11.92
N PRO A 22 4.93 2.38 -12.63
CA PRO A 22 4.44 3.40 -13.54
C PRO A 22 3.48 2.85 -14.60
N GLY A 23 2.38 3.57 -14.84
CA GLY A 23 1.37 3.23 -15.86
C GLY A 23 0.36 2.15 -15.46
N LEU A 24 0.59 1.37 -14.39
CA LEU A 24 -0.33 0.30 -13.99
C LEU A 24 -1.68 0.81 -13.49
N TRP A 25 -1.74 2.07 -13.06
CA TRP A 25 -2.97 2.78 -12.70
C TRP A 25 -4.03 2.81 -13.81
N THR A 26 -3.63 2.61 -15.07
CA THR A 26 -4.54 2.52 -16.22
C THR A 26 -5.23 1.16 -16.35
N HIS A 27 -4.77 0.14 -15.62
CA HIS A 27 -5.34 -1.19 -15.68
C HIS A 27 -6.77 -1.16 -15.09
N PRO A 28 -7.79 -1.79 -15.72
CA PRO A 28 -9.20 -1.68 -15.31
C PRO A 28 -9.52 -2.25 -13.91
N ARG A 29 -8.57 -2.98 -13.30
CA ARG A 29 -8.67 -3.50 -11.93
C ARG A 29 -7.90 -2.67 -10.90
N ASP A 30 -7.12 -1.69 -11.35
CA ASP A 30 -6.38 -0.83 -10.46
C ASP A 30 -7.32 0.18 -9.79
N ARG A 31 -7.12 0.40 -8.49
CA ARG A 31 -7.90 1.31 -7.66
C ARG A 31 -7.05 2.41 -7.04
N SER A 32 -5.77 2.50 -7.38
CA SER A 32 -4.81 3.46 -6.80
C SER A 32 -5.20 4.91 -7.07
N TRP A 33 -6.01 5.17 -8.11
CA TRP A 33 -6.61 6.49 -8.36
C TRP A 33 -7.59 6.94 -7.25
N GLN A 34 -8.08 6.03 -6.41
CA GLN A 34 -8.96 6.30 -5.26
C GLN A 34 -8.19 6.67 -3.99
N TYR A 35 -6.87 6.93 -4.07
CA TYR A 35 -6.03 7.23 -2.90
C TYR A 35 -6.51 8.41 -2.04
N LYS A 36 -7.36 9.30 -2.57
CA LYS A 36 -7.97 10.41 -1.82
C LYS A 36 -9.20 10.00 -1.03
N ASP A 37 -9.73 8.81 -1.26
CA ASP A 37 -10.94 8.30 -0.62
C ASP A 37 -10.57 7.56 0.67
N LEU A 38 -11.20 7.91 1.79
CA LEU A 38 -10.94 7.25 3.07
C LEU A 38 -11.29 5.75 3.01
N ASP A 39 -12.35 5.39 2.29
CA ASP A 39 -12.80 4.01 2.16
C ASP A 39 -11.76 3.11 1.49
N TYR A 40 -10.95 3.65 0.56
CA TYR A 40 -9.82 2.91 -0.04
C TYR A 40 -8.84 2.44 1.04
N TRP A 41 -8.44 3.35 1.93
CA TRP A 41 -7.50 3.05 3.02
C TRP A 41 -8.10 2.13 4.08
N VAL A 42 -9.37 2.32 4.43
CA VAL A 42 -10.08 1.47 5.39
C VAL A 42 -10.22 0.03 4.87
N ASP A 43 -10.56 -0.14 3.59
CA ASP A 43 -10.68 -1.45 2.96
C ASP A 43 -9.31 -2.15 2.85
N LEU A 44 -8.26 -1.40 2.51
CA LEU A 44 -6.89 -1.89 2.51
C LEU A 44 -6.47 -2.37 3.91
N ALA A 45 -6.69 -1.57 4.96
CA ALA A 45 -6.36 -1.95 6.33
C ALA A 45 -7.06 -3.26 6.75
N ARG A 46 -8.38 -3.37 6.50
CA ARG A 46 -9.14 -4.59 6.77
C ARG A 46 -8.61 -5.79 5.98
N LEU A 47 -8.15 -5.60 4.74
CA LEU A 47 -7.56 -6.65 3.92
C LEU A 47 -6.24 -7.16 4.53
N LEU A 48 -5.37 -6.24 4.95
CA LEU A 48 -4.08 -6.55 5.54
C LEU A 48 -4.21 -7.25 6.90
N GLU A 49 -5.15 -6.82 7.75
CA GLU A 49 -5.47 -7.48 9.02
C GLU A 49 -5.94 -8.92 8.82
N ARG A 50 -6.82 -9.16 7.82
CA ARG A 50 -7.23 -10.52 7.43
C ARG A 50 -6.05 -11.35 6.95
N GLY A 51 -5.11 -10.72 6.23
CA GLY A 51 -3.90 -11.33 5.70
C GLY A 51 -2.75 -11.52 6.72
N LYS A 52 -2.93 -11.12 7.98
CA LYS A 52 -1.91 -11.20 9.04
C LYS A 52 -0.62 -10.43 8.73
N PHE A 53 -0.73 -9.32 8.00
CA PHE A 53 0.37 -8.38 7.84
C PHE A 53 0.67 -7.70 9.18
N ASP A 54 1.95 -7.46 9.45
CA ASP A 54 2.42 -6.77 10.66
C ASP A 54 2.20 -5.26 10.58
N GLY A 55 2.13 -4.70 9.37
CA GLY A 55 1.93 -3.27 9.18
C GLY A 55 1.67 -2.82 7.75
N LEU A 56 1.24 -1.57 7.64
CA LEU A 56 1.18 -0.78 6.42
C LEU A 56 2.25 0.30 6.50
N PHE A 57 3.23 0.24 5.61
CA PHE A 57 4.28 1.24 5.48
C PHE A 57 3.90 2.23 4.38
N ILE A 58 3.68 3.50 4.76
CA ILE A 58 3.24 4.56 3.86
C ILE A 58 4.44 5.46 3.53
N ALA A 59 4.85 5.48 2.27
CA ALA A 59 5.88 6.40 1.77
C ALA A 59 5.33 7.82 1.54
N ASP A 60 6.22 8.81 1.48
CA ASP A 60 5.85 10.19 1.16
C ASP A 60 7.01 10.97 0.50
N VAL A 61 6.68 12.01 -0.27
CA VAL A 61 7.62 12.97 -0.87
C VAL A 61 7.03 14.40 -0.82
N LEU A 62 7.88 15.41 -0.62
CA LEU A 62 7.43 16.80 -0.46
C LEU A 62 7.21 17.56 -1.78
N VAL A 63 7.48 16.96 -2.95
CA VAL A 63 7.38 17.65 -4.25
C VAL A 63 6.07 17.32 -4.97
N SER A 64 5.29 18.36 -5.30
CA SER A 64 3.88 18.30 -5.69
C SER A 64 3.63 17.97 -7.18
N THR A 65 4.59 17.44 -7.92
CA THR A 65 4.41 17.19 -9.35
C THR A 65 4.69 15.73 -9.66
N THR A 66 3.62 15.00 -9.94
CA THR A 66 3.60 13.65 -10.53
C THR A 66 4.13 12.52 -9.64
N CYS A 67 3.22 11.88 -8.90
CA CYS A 67 2.88 10.51 -9.27
C CYS A 67 1.86 10.61 -10.42
#